data_AF-A0AAF0UWT7-F1
#
_entry.id   AF-A0AAF0UWT7-F1
#
_cell.length_a   1.000
_cell.length_b   1.000
_cell.length_c   1.000
_cell.angle_alpha   90.00
_cell.angle_beta   90.00
_cell.angle_gamma   90.00
#
_symmetry.space_group_name_H-M   'P 1'
#
loop_
_entity.id
_entity.type
_entity.pdbx_description
1 polymer ?
#
loop_
_entity_poly.entity_id
_entity_poly.type
_entity_poly.pdbx_seq_one_letter_code
_entity_poly.pdbx_strand_id
1 'polypeptide(L)'
;MYRSRSARSPSLREPETRLSESDKIEGAGSWDALEWTKIDPVARSIPTGVKQFLLEAEQVIVEGYGVVLVNTDDAGTLYVTNFRLLFLSEGSRDIITIGTIPLATIEKFQKIAVKLPSGPRQPEKTRSQRLLQIIGKDMRIIVFGFRARTKQVNS
;
A
#
# COMPACT_ATOMS: atom_id res chain seq x y z
N MET A 1 74.98 -6.46 -19.91
CA MET A 1 75.00 -5.08 -19.34
C MET A 1 73.55 -4.65 -19.06
N TYR A 2 73.33 -3.96 -17.94
CA TYR A 2 72.08 -3.38 -17.39
C TYR A 2 71.18 -2.63 -18.42
N ARG A 3 69.87 -2.31 -18.27
CA ARG A 3 68.93 -2.18 -17.13
C ARG A 3 67.46 -2.13 -17.61
N SER A 4 66.54 -2.34 -16.68
CA SER A 4 65.07 -2.36 -16.69
C SER A 4 64.31 -1.14 -17.25
N ARG A 5 63.04 -1.38 -17.66
CA ARG A 5 61.89 -0.52 -17.30
C ARG A 5 60.66 -1.34 -16.91
N SER A 6 60.07 -0.90 -15.81
CA SER A 6 58.92 -1.42 -15.07
C SER A 6 57.60 -0.90 -15.65
N ALA A 7 56.56 -1.74 -15.70
CA ALA A 7 55.20 -1.45 -15.22
C ALA A 7 54.34 -2.72 -15.27
N ARG A 8 53.52 -2.89 -14.23
CA ARG A 8 52.94 -4.15 -13.74
C ARG A 8 51.43 -4.25 -14.07
N SER A 9 50.96 -5.49 -14.14
CA SER A 9 49.66 -6.06 -14.50
C SER A 9 48.39 -5.57 -13.76
N PRO A 10 47.17 -5.79 -14.31
CA PRO A 10 45.92 -5.64 -13.57
C PRO A 10 45.49 -6.99 -12.95
N SER A 11 45.20 -7.02 -11.64
CA SER A 11 44.59 -8.17 -10.97
C SER A 11 43.20 -7.83 -10.42
N LEU A 12 42.22 -8.60 -10.90
CA LEU A 12 40.97 -9.04 -10.29
C LEU A 12 40.94 -8.98 -8.75
N ARG A 13 39.90 -8.38 -8.14
CA ARG A 13 39.23 -8.84 -6.90
C ARG A 13 37.98 -8.03 -6.51
N GLU A 14 37.06 -8.76 -5.87
CA GLU A 14 35.64 -8.49 -5.54
C GLU A 14 35.40 -7.39 -4.48
N PRO A 15 34.16 -6.88 -4.33
CA PRO A 15 33.81 -6.03 -3.20
C PRO A 15 33.28 -6.85 -2.01
N GLU A 16 34.04 -6.84 -0.90
CA GLU A 16 33.58 -7.34 0.40
C GLU A 16 32.76 -6.27 1.16
N THR A 17 31.66 -6.75 1.71
CA THR A 17 30.83 -6.18 2.76
C THR A 17 31.62 -5.71 3.99
N ARG A 18 31.39 -4.48 4.49
CA ARG A 18 31.42 -4.16 5.93
C ARG A 18 30.42 -3.06 6.31
N LEU A 19 29.45 -3.46 7.11
CA LEU A 19 28.63 -2.61 7.96
C LEU A 19 29.51 -2.00 9.06
N SER A 20 29.28 -0.73 9.39
CA SER A 20 29.67 -0.12 10.67
C SER A 20 28.55 0.84 11.06
N GLU A 21 27.81 0.42 12.09
CA GLU A 21 27.18 1.25 13.12
C GLU A 21 27.95 2.56 13.38
N SER A 22 27.37 3.64 13.86
CA SER A 22 26.03 4.07 14.25
C SER A 22 26.30 5.49 14.75
N ASP A 23 25.54 6.50 14.36
CA ASP A 23 25.46 7.69 15.20
C ASP A 23 24.05 8.28 15.19
N LYS A 24 23.54 8.35 16.42
CA LYS A 24 22.23 8.73 16.90
C LYS A 24 21.59 9.90 16.14
N ILE A 25 20.32 9.70 15.81
CA ILE A 25 19.34 10.79 15.93
C ILE A 25 18.22 10.29 16.84
N GLU A 26 18.34 10.64 18.12
CA GLU A 26 17.23 10.69 19.07
C GLU A 26 16.21 11.71 18.54
N GLY A 27 15.25 11.22 17.77
CA GLY A 27 14.06 11.95 17.35
C GLY A 27 12.87 11.16 17.83
N ALA A 28 12.56 11.31 19.12
CA ALA A 28 11.37 10.77 19.75
C ALA A 28 10.12 11.07 18.91
N GLY A 29 9.51 10.00 18.41
CA GLY A 29 8.27 10.01 17.66
C GLY A 29 7.76 8.59 17.58
N SER A 30 7.59 7.98 18.77
CA SER A 30 6.87 6.74 18.96
C SER A 30 5.54 6.83 18.24
N TRP A 31 5.40 6.10 17.12
CA TRP A 31 4.13 5.88 16.46
C TRP A 31 3.35 4.72 17.11
N ASP A 32 3.81 4.19 18.25
CA ASP A 32 3.06 3.19 19.06
C ASP A 32 1.79 3.77 19.69
N ALA A 33 1.52 5.06 19.53
CA ALA A 33 0.33 5.72 20.08
C ALA A 33 -0.91 5.69 19.17
N LEU A 34 -0.86 5.06 18.00
CA LEU A 34 -2.13 4.74 17.33
C LEU A 34 -2.64 3.38 17.84
N GLU A 35 -3.45 3.44 18.90
CA GLU A 35 -4.38 2.37 19.28
C GLU A 35 -5.35 2.08 18.10
N TRP A 36 -4.91 1.34 17.09
CA TRP A 36 -5.75 0.88 15.98
C TRP A 36 -6.72 -0.25 16.37
N THR A 37 -6.81 -0.58 17.66
CA THR A 37 -7.48 -1.80 18.17
C THR A 37 -8.78 -1.55 18.95
N LYS A 38 -9.26 -0.31 19.09
CA LYS A 38 -10.61 -0.06 19.65
C LYS A 38 -11.55 0.40 18.55
N ILE A 39 -12.26 -0.57 17.98
CA ILE A 39 -13.36 -0.33 17.04
C ILE A 39 -14.65 -0.47 17.85
N ASP A 40 -15.19 0.65 18.31
CA ASP A 40 -16.56 0.69 18.83
C ASP A 40 -17.52 0.72 17.63
N PRO A 41 -18.46 -0.23 17.50
CA PRO A 41 -19.40 -0.24 16.38
C PRO A 41 -20.41 0.91 16.56
N VAL A 42 -20.10 2.08 16.00
CA VAL A 42 -21.03 3.20 15.94
C VAL A 42 -21.86 3.07 14.66
N ALA A 43 -23.14 2.78 14.81
CA ALA A 43 -24.11 2.70 13.72
C ALA A 43 -24.27 4.07 13.02
N ARG A 44 -23.45 4.32 11.99
CA ARG A 44 -23.62 5.43 11.04
C ARG A 44 -24.39 4.96 9.80
N SER A 45 -25.12 5.89 9.17
CA SER A 45 -25.93 5.65 7.98
C SER A 45 -25.07 5.15 6.83
N ILE A 46 -25.25 3.89 6.42
CA ILE A 46 -24.60 3.28 5.26
C ILE A 46 -24.95 4.12 4.01
N PRO A 47 -23.98 4.53 3.18
CA PRO A 47 -24.27 5.21 1.92
C PRO A 47 -25.28 4.41 1.10
N THR A 48 -26.40 5.03 0.69
CA THR A 48 -27.50 4.32 0.00
C THR A 48 -27.04 3.55 -1.24
N GLY A 49 -26.00 4.06 -1.91
CA GLY A 49 -25.41 3.43 -3.09
C GLY A 49 -24.66 2.11 -2.82
N VAL A 50 -24.07 1.90 -1.64
CA VAL A 50 -23.40 0.62 -1.33
C VAL A 50 -24.37 -0.44 -0.81
N LYS A 51 -25.45 -0.02 -0.13
CA LYS A 51 -26.43 -0.91 0.51
C LYS A 51 -27.05 -1.92 -0.44
N GLN A 52 -27.29 -1.53 -1.70
CA GLN A 52 -27.87 -2.43 -2.72
C GLN A 52 -26.97 -3.61 -3.09
N PHE A 53 -25.68 -3.53 -2.75
CA PHE A 53 -24.71 -4.56 -3.07
C PHE A 53 -24.31 -5.44 -1.87
N LEU A 54 -24.74 -5.06 -0.67
CA LEU A 54 -24.48 -5.83 0.55
C LEU A 54 -25.42 -7.04 0.62
N LEU A 55 -24.90 -8.16 1.11
CA LEU A 55 -25.75 -9.30 1.48
C LEU A 55 -26.61 -8.97 2.71
N GLU A 56 -27.64 -9.77 2.97
CA GLU A 56 -28.66 -9.50 4.00
C GLU A 56 -28.10 -9.17 5.40
N ALA A 57 -27.03 -9.85 5.81
CA ALA A 57 -26.35 -9.63 7.10
C ALA A 57 -24.98 -8.93 6.97
N GLU A 58 -24.63 -8.48 5.77
CA GLU A 58 -23.33 -7.83 5.51
C GLU A 58 -23.38 -6.37 5.93
N GLN A 59 -22.41 -5.95 6.76
CA GLN A 59 -22.31 -4.61 7.31
C GLN A 59 -20.96 -4.00 6.97
N VAL A 60 -20.95 -2.73 6.59
CA VAL A 60 -19.73 -1.95 6.39
C VAL A 60 -19.11 -1.64 7.75
N ILE A 61 -17.83 -1.96 7.89
CA ILE A 61 -17.00 -1.69 9.07
C ILE A 61 -16.11 -0.46 8.83
N VAL A 62 -15.51 -0.33 7.64
CA VAL A 62 -14.60 0.80 7.33
C VAL A 62 -14.75 1.24 5.87
N GLU A 63 -14.56 2.54 5.63
CA GLU A 63 -14.59 3.13 4.29
C GLU A 63 -13.26 3.81 3.94
N GLY A 64 -12.68 3.39 2.82
CA GLY A 64 -11.46 3.95 2.24
C GLY A 64 -11.75 4.76 0.99
N TYR A 65 -11.65 6.08 1.08
CA TYR A 65 -11.86 6.99 -0.06
C TYR A 65 -10.58 7.26 -0.87
N GLY A 66 -10.75 7.56 -2.16
CA GLY A 66 -9.65 7.91 -3.07
C GLY A 66 -8.72 6.74 -3.34
N VAL A 67 -9.29 5.54 -3.40
CA VAL A 67 -8.59 4.30 -3.70
C VAL A 67 -8.61 4.09 -5.22
N VAL A 68 -7.51 3.60 -5.77
CA VAL A 68 -7.40 3.22 -7.19
C VAL A 68 -7.16 1.72 -7.24
N LEU A 69 -7.97 0.99 -8.01
CA LEU A 69 -7.73 -0.40 -8.31
C LEU A 69 -6.67 -0.47 -9.42
N VAL A 70 -5.45 -0.89 -9.08
CA VAL A 70 -4.29 -0.74 -9.98
C VAL A 70 -4.44 -1.56 -11.27
N ASN A 71 -5.10 -2.71 -11.21
CA ASN A 71 -5.28 -3.58 -12.38
C ASN A 71 -6.14 -2.94 -13.48
N THR A 72 -7.09 -2.08 -13.11
CA THR A 72 -8.01 -1.45 -14.06
C THR A 72 -7.81 0.07 -14.16
N ASP A 73 -6.95 0.65 -13.32
CA ASP A 73 -6.80 2.09 -13.10
C ASP A 73 -8.12 2.81 -12.71
N ASP A 74 -9.08 2.06 -12.18
CA ASP A 74 -10.36 2.61 -11.73
C ASP A 74 -10.20 3.30 -10.37
N ALA A 75 -10.67 4.54 -10.28
CA ALA A 75 -10.81 5.24 -9.00
C ALA A 75 -12.13 4.88 -8.33
N GLY A 76 -12.12 4.79 -7.01
CA GLY A 76 -13.28 4.37 -6.25
C GLY A 76 -13.11 4.42 -4.73
N THR A 77 -14.07 3.78 -4.07
CA THR A 77 -14.11 3.61 -2.62
C THR A 77 -13.94 2.13 -2.28
N LEU A 78 -13.04 1.83 -1.35
CA LEU A 78 -12.84 0.49 -0.81
C LEU A 78 -13.62 0.37 0.50
N TYR A 79 -14.61 -0.50 0.53
CA TYR A 79 -15.36 -0.85 1.72
C TYR A 79 -14.79 -2.12 2.35
N VAL A 80 -14.54 -2.07 3.65
CA VAL A 80 -14.28 -3.26 4.47
C VAL A 80 -15.60 -3.63 5.13
N THR A 81 -16.14 -4.79 4.82
CA THR A 81 -17.34 -5.32 5.49
C THR A 81 -16.96 -6.41 6.48
N ASN A 82 -17.93 -6.92 7.23
CA ASN A 82 -17.77 -8.13 8.05
C ASN A 82 -17.64 -9.43 7.22
N PHE A 83 -17.72 -9.36 5.89
CA PHE A 83 -17.68 -10.53 4.99
C PHE A 83 -16.57 -10.46 3.94
N ARG A 84 -16.36 -9.30 3.32
CA ARG A 84 -15.44 -9.12 2.18
C ARG A 84 -14.89 -7.71 2.11
N LEU A 85 -13.84 -7.55 1.33
CA LEU A 85 -13.47 -6.27 0.75
C LEU A 85 -14.29 -6.06 -0.51
N LEU A 86 -14.81 -4.84 -0.66
CA LEU A 86 -15.74 -4.49 -1.74
C LEU A 86 -15.29 -3.16 -2.36
N PHE A 87 -14.95 -3.19 -3.64
CA PHE A 87 -14.48 -2.00 -4.37
C PHE A 87 -15.59 -1.47 -5.27
N LEU A 88 -16.04 -0.24 -4.99
CA LEU A 88 -17.05 0.47 -5.76
C LEU A 88 -16.37 1.53 -6.61
N SER A 89 -16.50 1.43 -7.94
CA SER A 89 -15.96 2.43 -8.86
C SER A 89 -16.75 3.73 -8.81
N GLU A 90 -16.04 4.85 -8.80
CA GLU A 90 -16.66 6.19 -8.88
C GLU A 90 -17.23 6.46 -10.27
N GLY A 91 -16.61 5.90 -11.32
CA GLY A 91 -17.00 6.11 -12.71
C GLY A 91 -18.26 5.34 -13.09
N SER A 92 -18.24 4.01 -12.92
CA SER A 92 -19.40 3.17 -13.26
C SER A 92 -20.49 3.19 -12.18
N ARG A 93 -20.17 3.64 -10.96
CA ARG A 93 -21.04 3.54 -9.77
C ARG A 93 -21.47 2.10 -9.48
N ASP A 94 -20.62 1.14 -9.85
CA ASP A 94 -20.86 -0.29 -9.70
C ASP A 94 -19.64 -0.99 -9.08
N ILE A 95 -19.84 -2.21 -8.58
CA ILE A 95 -18.79 -3.04 -8.01
C ILE A 95 -17.89 -3.55 -9.11
N ILE A 96 -16.58 -3.40 -8.89
CA ILE A 96 -15.59 -4.08 -9.72
C ILE A 96 -15.24 -5.42 -9.07
N THR A 97 -15.60 -6.51 -9.75
CA THR A 97 -15.46 -7.88 -9.25
C THR A 97 -14.01 -8.25 -8.96
N ILE A 98 -13.04 -7.82 -9.78
CA ILE A 98 -11.61 -8.07 -9.56
C ILE A 98 -11.04 -7.31 -8.36
N GLY A 99 -11.73 -6.23 -7.92
CA GLY A 99 -11.40 -5.50 -6.70
C GLY A 99 -12.12 -6.02 -5.46
N THR A 100 -12.88 -7.11 -5.56
CA THR A 100 -13.72 -7.65 -4.47
C THR A 100 -13.22 -9.03 -4.05
N ILE A 101 -13.04 -9.25 -2.74
CA ILE A 101 -12.52 -10.51 -2.21
C ILE A 101 -13.08 -10.82 -0.81
N PRO A 102 -13.63 -12.04 -0.56
CA PRO A 102 -14.04 -12.45 0.78
C PRO A 102 -12.90 -12.44 1.79
N LEU A 103 -13.18 -12.01 3.02
CA LEU A 103 -12.15 -11.97 4.07
C LEU A 103 -11.58 -13.37 4.36
N ALA A 104 -12.41 -14.41 4.27
CA ALA A 104 -12.01 -15.80 4.49
C ALA A 104 -10.99 -16.32 3.45
N THR A 105 -10.99 -15.74 2.24
CA THR A 105 -10.07 -16.14 1.17
C THR A 105 -8.78 -15.34 1.18
N ILE A 106 -8.66 -14.27 1.97
CA ILE A 106 -7.41 -13.53 2.11
C ILE A 106 -6.41 -14.39 2.89
N GLU A 107 -5.21 -14.55 2.32
CA GLU A 107 -4.07 -15.19 2.96
C GLU A 107 -3.17 -14.15 3.61
N LYS A 108 -2.86 -13.08 2.89
CA LYS A 108 -1.89 -12.06 3.33
C LYS A 108 -2.25 -10.70 2.74
N PHE A 109 -1.98 -9.65 3.50
CA PHE A 109 -1.96 -8.28 2.99
C PHE A 109 -0.58 -7.64 3.23
N GLN A 110 -0.15 -6.76 2.33
CA GLN A 110 1.16 -6.11 2.38
C GLN A 110 0.99 -4.62 2.05
N LYS A 111 1.54 -3.76 2.91
CA LYS A 111 1.60 -2.33 2.69
C LYS A 111 2.93 -2.01 2.01
N ILE A 112 2.87 -1.37 0.84
CA ILE A 112 4.06 -1.01 0.06
C ILE A 112 4.08 0.51 -0.10
N ALA A 113 5.19 1.15 0.23
CA ALA A 113 5.42 2.57 -0.01
C ALA A 113 6.43 2.73 -1.14
N VAL A 114 5.95 3.15 -2.31
CA VAL A 114 6.80 3.41 -3.47
C VAL A 114 7.21 4.88 -3.46
N LYS A 115 8.51 5.15 -3.26
CA LYS A 115 9.08 6.48 -3.50
C LYS A 115 9.56 6.54 -4.94
N LEU A 116 8.91 7.37 -5.76
CA LEU A 116 9.36 7.57 -7.14
C LEU A 116 10.67 8.40 -7.12
N PRO A 117 11.76 7.96 -7.78
CA PRO A 117 12.99 8.74 -7.83
C PRO A 117 12.74 10.06 -8.56
N SER A 118 12.98 11.18 -7.88
CA SER A 118 12.92 12.52 -8.48
C SER A 118 14.14 12.72 -9.38
N GLY A 119 13.92 13.02 -10.66
CA GLY A 119 14.98 13.44 -11.58
C GLY A 119 15.63 14.78 -11.18
N PRO A 120 16.84 15.11 -11.66
CA PRO A 120 17.74 16.09 -11.03
C PRO A 120 17.35 17.58 -11.18
N ARG A 121 16.12 17.94 -11.60
CA ARG A 121 15.76 19.35 -11.85
C ARG A 121 14.31 19.76 -11.52
N GLN A 122 13.64 19.16 -10.54
CA GLN A 122 12.32 19.67 -10.11
C GLN A 122 12.17 19.65 -8.57
N PRO A 123 11.93 20.80 -7.90
CA PRO A 123 11.40 20.83 -6.55
C PRO A 123 9.90 20.59 -6.58
N GLU A 124 9.46 19.43 -7.08
CA GLU A 124 8.06 19.04 -7.08
C GLU A 124 7.89 17.74 -6.29
N LYS A 125 7.41 17.91 -5.05
CA LYS A 125 6.91 16.90 -4.10
C LYS A 125 7.00 15.46 -4.61
N THR A 126 8.00 14.71 -4.15
CA THR A 126 8.06 13.25 -4.29
C THR A 126 6.72 12.65 -3.83
N ARG A 127 5.86 12.26 -4.78
CA ARG A 127 4.59 11.59 -4.45
C ARG A 127 4.93 10.16 -4.07
N SER A 128 4.95 9.87 -2.77
CA SER A 128 5.00 8.49 -2.32
C SER A 128 3.65 7.84 -2.66
N GLN A 129 3.66 6.84 -3.54
CA GLN A 129 2.47 6.05 -3.83
C GLN A 129 2.36 4.98 -2.76
N ARG A 130 1.24 4.97 -2.04
CA ARG A 130 0.95 3.98 -1.00
C ARG A 130 0.10 2.89 -1.64
N LEU A 131 0.58 1.66 -1.63
CA LEU A 131 -0.11 0.51 -2.18
C LEU A 131 -0.49 -0.47 -1.05
N LEU A 132 -1.63 -1.13 -1.19
CA LEU A 132 -2.03 -2.31 -0.44
C LEU A 132 -2.14 -3.47 -1.43
N GLN A 133 -1.27 -4.46 -1.27
CA GLN A 133 -1.36 -5.71 -2.00
C GLN A 133 -2.07 -6.74 -1.13
N ILE A 134 -3.01 -7.47 -1.72
CA ILE A 134 -3.77 -8.54 -1.10
C ILE A 134 -3.50 -9.81 -1.88
N ILE A 135 -3.14 -10.87 -1.17
CA ILE A 135 -2.90 -12.21 -1.71
C ILE A 135 -3.99 -13.11 -1.15
N GLY A 136 -4.74 -13.74 -2.06
CA GLY A 136 -5.79 -14.69 -1.73
C GLY A 136 -5.31 -16.14 -1.83
N LYS A 137 -5.87 -17.00 -0.98
CA LYS A 137 -5.72 -18.47 -1.02
C LYS A 137 -6.25 -19.06 -2.33
N ASP A 138 -7.09 -18.32 -3.03
CA ASP A 138 -7.65 -18.63 -4.34
C ASP A 138 -6.77 -18.14 -5.51
N MET A 139 -5.45 -17.98 -5.26
CA MET A 139 -4.43 -17.58 -6.24
C MET A 139 -4.62 -16.17 -6.82
N ARG A 140 -5.38 -15.31 -6.12
CA ARG A 140 -5.61 -13.92 -6.56
C ARG A 140 -4.61 -12.96 -5.93
N ILE A 141 -4.19 -11.98 -6.73
CA ILE A 141 -3.44 -10.82 -6.26
C ILE A 141 -4.22 -9.56 -6.63
N ILE A 142 -4.62 -8.78 -5.64
CA ILE A 142 -5.32 -7.51 -5.81
C ILE A 142 -4.43 -6.40 -5.27
N VAL A 143 -4.25 -5.33 -6.04
CA VAL A 143 -3.43 -4.18 -5.64
C VAL A 143 -4.27 -2.91 -5.65
N PHE A 144 -4.33 -2.25 -4.51
CA PHE A 144 -4.99 -0.96 -4.33
C PHE A 144 -3.96 0.14 -4.14
N GLY A 145 -4.09 1.24 -4.87
CA GLY A 145 -3.34 2.47 -4.64
C GLY A 145 -4.13 3.49 -3.84
N PHE A 146 -3.48 4.16 -2.89
CA PHE A 146 -4.10 5.21 -2.08
C PHE A 146 -3.51 6.56 -2.46
N ARG A 147 -4.38 7.50 -2.86
CA ARG A 147 -3.97 8.87 -3.17
C ARG A 147 -3.57 9.58 -1.87
N ALA A 148 -2.43 10.27 -1.89
CA ALA A 148 -2.01 11.05 -0.74
C ALA A 148 -3.07 12.12 -0.42
N ARG A 149 -3.41 12.28 0.86
CA ARG A 149 -4.35 13.29 1.43
C ARG A 149 -5.84 12.94 1.40
N THR A 150 -6.25 11.74 1.00
CA THR A 150 -7.61 11.29 1.32
C THR A 150 -7.68 10.80 2.76
N LYS A 151 -8.54 11.42 3.58
CA LYS A 151 -8.80 10.94 4.94
C LYS A 151 -9.45 9.57 4.82
N GLN A 152 -8.80 8.53 5.32
CA GLN A 152 -9.44 7.25 5.58
C GLN A 152 -10.30 7.44 6.82
N VAL A 153 -11.60 7.20 6.70
CA VAL A 153 -12.51 7.34 7.82
C VAL A 153 -12.63 5.95 8.42
N ASN A 154 -12.01 5.75 9.57
CA ASN A 154 -12.33 4.60 10.41
C ASN A 154 -13.77 4.81 10.88
N SER A 155 -14.69 3.94 10.45
CA SER A 155 -16.08 4.02 10.88
C SER A 155 -16.23 3.42 12.27
#